data_AF-A0A2K9J3Q9-F1
#
_entry.id   AF-A0A2K9J3Q9-F1
#
_cell.length_a   1.000
_cell.length_b   1.000
_cell.length_c   1.000
_cell.angle_alpha   90.00
_cell.angle_beta   90.00
_cell.angle_gamma   90.00
#
_symmetry.space_group_name_H-M   'P 1'
#
loop_
_entity.id
_entity.type
_entity.pdbx_description
1 polymer ?
#
loop_
_entity_poly.entity_id
_entity_poly.type
_entity_poly.pdbx_seq_one_letter_code
_entity_poly.pdbx_strand_id
1 'polypeptide(L)'
;MLYVIHDIFISYVLEKAEAANSSHTSPTDKLQAIIKDFVKVFDIYKPHISVFYQESIYLKPEYESLIKQKRDQFKQLIFDTIAEGQADGEFRDDLPVEIAGMAILGMVNWTYKWYQPTGKNTIDEISDIFIDLILQSIIPKEIELGEEKRGRYGSDTSR
;
A
#
# COMPACT_ATOMS: atom_id res chain seq x y z
N MET A 1 -14.26 4.16 24.85
CA MET A 1 -12.99 4.86 24.51
C MET A 1 -12.26 4.16 23.37
N LEU A 2 -12.11 2.83 23.39
CA LEU A 2 -11.45 2.03 22.34
C LEU A 2 -12.07 2.18 20.93
N TYR A 3 -13.40 2.23 20.84
CA TYR A 3 -14.15 2.46 19.59
C TYR A 3 -13.79 3.78 18.91
N VAL A 4 -13.72 4.87 19.69
CA VAL A 4 -13.51 6.23 19.19
C VAL A 4 -12.16 6.35 18.50
N ILE A 5 -11.13 5.70 19.03
CA ILE A 5 -9.79 5.68 18.42
C ILE A 5 -9.82 5.02 17.04
N HIS A 6 -10.47 3.86 16.93
CA HIS A 6 -10.45 3.11 15.69
C HIS A 6 -11.30 3.78 14.61
N ASP A 7 -12.40 4.40 15.01
CA ASP A 7 -13.22 5.25 14.15
C ASP A 7 -12.44 6.50 13.70
N ILE A 8 -11.73 7.17 14.62
CA ILE A 8 -10.88 8.33 14.30
C ILE A 8 -9.79 7.95 13.29
N PHE A 9 -9.05 6.87 13.54
CA PHE A 9 -8.01 6.40 12.63
C PHE A 9 -8.59 6.07 11.25
N ILE A 10 -9.61 5.21 11.18
CA ILE A 10 -10.10 4.75 9.89
C ILE A 10 -10.75 5.90 9.11
N SER A 11 -11.41 6.83 9.80
CA SER A 11 -11.95 8.05 9.19
C SER A 11 -10.83 8.95 8.68
N TYR A 12 -9.73 9.10 9.44
CA TYR A 12 -8.58 9.89 9.01
C TYR A 12 -7.94 9.33 7.73
N VAL A 13 -7.66 8.02 7.67
CA VAL A 13 -7.05 7.45 6.45
C VAL A 13 -8.01 7.45 5.27
N LEU A 14 -9.31 7.30 5.52
CA LEU A 14 -10.32 7.39 4.47
C LEU A 14 -10.38 8.82 3.91
N GLU A 15 -10.44 9.84 4.77
CA GLU A 15 -10.40 11.26 4.37
C GLU A 15 -9.14 11.58 3.57
N LYS A 16 -7.97 11.09 4.01
CA LYS A 16 -6.71 11.29 3.29
C LYS A 16 -6.68 10.59 1.93
N ALA A 17 -7.23 9.38 1.85
CA ALA A 17 -7.32 8.67 0.58
C ALA A 17 -8.28 9.35 -0.40
N GLU A 18 -9.43 9.82 0.08
CA GLU A 18 -10.38 10.61 -0.73
C GLU A 18 -9.76 11.93 -1.22
N ALA A 19 -9.01 12.62 -0.35
CA ALA A 19 -8.27 13.81 -0.71
C ALA A 19 -7.22 13.53 -1.78
N ALA A 20 -6.41 12.48 -1.60
CA ALA A 20 -5.39 12.08 -2.57
C ALA A 20 -6.00 11.75 -3.94
N ASN A 21 -7.12 11.02 -3.96
CA ASN A 21 -7.82 10.70 -5.20
C ASN A 21 -8.38 11.95 -5.91
N SER A 22 -8.71 13.00 -5.16
CA SER A 22 -9.23 14.26 -5.69
C SER A 22 -8.13 15.25 -6.10
N SER A 23 -6.94 15.18 -5.48
CA SER A 23 -5.86 16.15 -5.66
C SER A 23 -4.78 15.74 -6.64
N HIS A 24 -4.62 14.44 -6.90
CA HIS A 24 -3.59 13.90 -7.79
C HIS A 24 -4.20 13.36 -9.07
N THR A 25 -3.52 13.59 -10.19
CA THR A 25 -3.96 13.12 -11.52
C THR A 25 -3.35 11.78 -11.90
N SER A 26 -2.14 11.46 -11.43
CA SER A 26 -1.47 10.19 -11.72
C SER A 26 -1.83 9.14 -10.65
N PRO A 27 -2.20 7.91 -11.04
CA PRO A 27 -2.37 6.78 -10.12
C PRO A 27 -1.16 6.52 -9.23
N THR A 28 0.05 6.72 -9.75
CA THR A 28 1.30 6.63 -8.96
C THR A 28 1.28 7.63 -7.80
N ASP A 29 1.03 8.91 -8.07
CA ASP A 29 1.00 9.96 -7.05
C ASP A 29 -0.13 9.73 -6.02
N LYS A 30 -1.31 9.30 -6.48
CA LYS A 30 -2.44 8.93 -5.60
C LYS A 30 -2.03 7.84 -4.62
N LEU A 31 -1.45 6.75 -5.13
CA LEU A 31 -1.06 5.61 -4.31
C LEU A 31 0.05 5.96 -3.32
N GLN A 32 1.04 6.75 -3.75
CA GLN A 32 2.09 7.28 -2.87
C GLN A 32 1.52 8.07 -1.70
N ALA A 33 0.60 9.00 -1.98
CA ALA A 33 -0.04 9.82 -0.95
C ALA A 33 -0.86 8.96 0.03
N ILE A 34 -1.65 8.01 -0.49
CA ILE A 34 -2.43 7.07 0.32
C ILE A 34 -1.52 6.27 1.26
N ILE A 35 -0.44 5.67 0.76
CA ILE A 35 0.50 4.88 1.56
C ILE A 35 1.16 5.75 2.62
N LYS A 36 1.59 6.96 2.25
CA LYS A 36 2.25 7.91 3.16
C LYS A 36 1.38 8.24 4.35
N ASP A 37 0.14 8.65 4.10
CA ASP A 37 -0.79 9.00 5.18
C ASP A 37 -1.19 7.77 6.00
N PHE A 38 -1.32 6.60 5.37
CA PHE A 38 -1.65 5.36 6.08
C PHE A 38 -0.54 4.94 7.06
N VAL A 39 0.73 5.00 6.64
CA VAL A 39 1.88 4.67 7.50
C VAL A 39 1.96 5.64 8.69
N LYS A 40 1.77 6.94 8.47
CA LYS A 40 1.86 7.98 9.51
C LYS A 40 0.91 7.79 10.67
N VAL A 41 -0.26 7.18 10.45
CA VAL A 41 -1.21 6.89 11.53
C VAL A 41 -0.58 6.06 12.64
N PHE A 42 0.31 5.12 12.30
CA PHE A 42 0.92 4.25 13.30
C PHE A 42 1.85 4.98 14.28
N ASP A 43 2.26 6.19 13.95
CA ASP A 43 2.95 7.09 14.88
C ASP A 43 1.95 7.97 15.65
N ILE A 44 1.03 8.63 14.94
CA ILE A 44 0.03 9.54 15.53
C ILE A 44 -0.81 8.86 16.61
N TYR A 45 -1.24 7.61 16.37
CA TYR A 45 -2.18 6.89 17.22
C TYR A 45 -1.57 5.68 17.93
N LYS A 46 -0.23 5.57 17.98
CA LYS A 46 0.46 4.36 18.46
C LYS A 46 -0.04 3.79 19.80
N PRO A 47 -0.14 4.58 20.90
CA PRO A 47 -0.54 4.04 22.20
C PRO A 47 -1.95 3.42 22.14
N HIS A 48 -2.79 3.96 21.26
CA HIS A 48 -4.17 3.59 21.11
C HIS A 48 -4.37 2.38 20.16
N ILE A 49 -3.55 2.27 19.11
CA ILE A 49 -3.59 1.15 18.16
C ILE A 49 -3.14 -0.17 18.84
N SER A 50 -2.08 -0.15 19.65
CA SER A 50 -1.59 -1.36 20.33
C SER A 50 -2.61 -1.95 21.30
N VAL A 51 -3.28 -1.09 22.09
CA VAL A 51 -4.35 -1.49 23.02
C VAL A 51 -5.56 -2.02 22.23
N PHE A 52 -5.93 -1.36 21.13
CA PHE A 52 -7.01 -1.85 20.27
C PHE A 52 -6.75 -3.25 19.72
N TYR A 53 -5.58 -3.51 19.14
CA TYR A 53 -5.33 -4.83 18.56
C TYR A 53 -5.32 -5.94 19.61
N GLN A 54 -5.08 -5.62 20.89
CA GLN A 54 -5.20 -6.55 22.01
C GLN A 54 -6.65 -6.73 22.51
N GLU A 55 -7.46 -5.66 22.50
CA GLU A 55 -8.80 -5.63 23.08
C GLU A 55 -9.95 -5.72 22.05
N SER A 56 -9.64 -5.72 20.75
CA SER A 56 -10.62 -5.71 19.64
C SER A 56 -11.58 -6.91 19.64
N ILE A 57 -11.26 -7.98 20.38
CA ILE A 57 -12.10 -9.17 20.57
C ILE A 57 -13.38 -8.83 21.38
N TYR A 58 -13.42 -7.67 22.06
CA TYR A 58 -14.52 -7.28 22.96
C TYR A 58 -15.43 -6.16 22.41
N LEU A 59 -15.36 -5.85 21.11
CA LEU A 59 -16.22 -4.84 20.50
C LEU A 59 -17.68 -5.30 20.41
N LYS A 60 -18.62 -4.36 20.61
CA LYS A 60 -20.05 -4.64 20.40
C LYS A 60 -20.35 -4.75 18.90
N PRO A 61 -21.24 -5.65 18.46
CA PRO A 61 -21.52 -5.92 17.04
C PRO A 61 -21.90 -4.68 16.21
N GLU A 62 -22.63 -3.73 16.78
CA GLU A 62 -23.06 -2.51 16.10
C GLU A 62 -21.89 -1.63 15.65
N TYR A 63 -20.84 -1.55 16.46
CA TYR A 63 -19.64 -0.78 16.16
C TYR A 63 -18.72 -1.49 15.17
N GLU A 64 -18.72 -2.83 15.17
CA GLU A 64 -17.98 -3.63 14.19
C GLU A 64 -18.48 -3.37 12.77
N SER A 65 -19.80 -3.23 12.58
CA SER A 65 -20.38 -2.99 11.25
C SER A 65 -19.95 -1.64 10.65
N LEU A 66 -19.95 -0.57 11.44
CA LEU A 66 -19.55 0.77 10.97
C LEU A 66 -18.06 0.82 10.63
N ILE A 67 -17.21 0.26 11.49
CA ILE A 67 -15.76 0.19 11.26
C ILE A 67 -15.47 -0.68 10.04
N LYS A 68 -16.18 -1.81 9.88
CA LYS A 68 -16.05 -2.67 8.72
C LYS A 68 -16.39 -1.92 7.43
N GLN A 69 -17.46 -1.14 7.41
CA GLN A 69 -17.84 -0.34 6.25
C GLN A 69 -16.73 0.64 5.84
N LYS A 70 -16.18 1.41 6.79
CA LYS A 70 -15.08 2.34 6.51
C LYS A 70 -13.80 1.64 6.04
N ARG A 71 -13.48 0.47 6.62
CA ARG A 71 -12.36 -0.38 6.17
C ARG A 71 -12.58 -0.89 4.76
N ASP A 72 -13.79 -1.32 4.44
CA ASP A 72 -14.15 -1.80 3.10
C ASP A 72 -14.06 -0.64 2.07
N GLN A 73 -14.47 0.58 2.44
CA GLN A 73 -14.31 1.78 1.61
C GLN A 73 -12.85 2.13 1.35
N PHE A 74 -12.02 2.19 2.41
CA PHE A 74 -10.59 2.49 2.27
C PHE A 74 -9.87 1.45 1.42
N LYS A 75 -10.19 0.17 1.63
CA LYS A 75 -9.68 -0.93 0.79
C LYS A 75 -10.07 -0.75 -0.68
N GLN A 76 -11.32 -0.38 -0.94
CA GLN A 76 -11.80 -0.15 -2.30
C GLN A 76 -11.05 1.00 -2.99
N LEU A 77 -10.78 2.11 -2.30
CA LEU A 77 -10.00 3.22 -2.87
C LEU A 77 -8.60 2.78 -3.32
N ILE A 78 -7.93 1.90 -2.56
CA ILE A 78 -6.63 1.35 -2.97
C ILE A 78 -6.80 0.47 -4.22
N PHE A 79 -7.82 -0.38 -4.26
CA PHE A 79 -8.07 -1.25 -5.41
C PHE A 79 -8.38 -0.45 -6.67
N ASP A 80 -9.23 0.58 -6.56
CA ASP A 80 -9.59 1.46 -7.65
C ASP A 80 -8.35 2.21 -8.17
N THR A 81 -7.48 2.70 -7.27
CA THR A 81 -6.22 3.37 -7.65
C THR A 81 -5.29 2.43 -8.41
N ILE A 82 -5.18 1.16 -7.98
CA ILE A 82 -4.36 0.15 -8.67
C ILE A 82 -4.96 -0.17 -10.04
N ALA A 83 -6.27 -0.36 -10.13
CA ALA A 83 -6.96 -0.65 -11.39
C ALA A 83 -6.82 0.51 -12.39
N GLU A 84 -6.90 1.77 -11.91
CA GLU A 84 -6.66 2.96 -12.72
C GLU A 84 -5.24 2.98 -13.27
N GLY A 85 -4.22 2.75 -12.42
CA GLY A 85 -2.83 2.71 -12.89
C GLY A 85 -2.54 1.56 -13.84
N GLN A 86 -3.23 0.43 -13.73
CA GLN A 86 -3.16 -0.65 -14.73
C GLN A 86 -3.80 -0.25 -16.07
N ALA A 87 -4.95 0.44 -16.03
CA ALA A 87 -5.62 0.93 -17.23
C ALA A 87 -4.80 2.01 -17.97
N ASP A 88 -4.10 2.85 -17.20
CA ASP A 88 -3.25 3.93 -17.73
C ASP A 88 -1.85 3.44 -18.15
N GLY A 89 -1.51 2.17 -17.86
CA GLY A 89 -0.21 1.58 -18.14
C GLY A 89 0.92 2.05 -17.22
N GLU A 90 0.59 2.77 -16.14
CA GLU A 90 1.54 3.16 -15.08
C GLU A 90 1.93 1.99 -14.18
N PHE A 91 1.02 1.02 -14.01
CA PHE A 91 1.23 -0.22 -13.25
C PHE A 91 1.13 -1.44 -14.17
N ARG A 92 1.82 -2.51 -13.80
CA ARG A 92 1.79 -3.80 -14.50
C ARG A 92 0.40 -4.44 -14.43
N ASP A 93 -0.06 -4.94 -15.56
CA ASP A 93 -1.40 -5.49 -15.77
C ASP A 93 -1.53 -7.00 -15.45
N ASP A 94 -0.40 -7.68 -15.19
CA ASP A 94 -0.37 -9.11 -14.88
C ASP A 94 -0.62 -9.43 -13.39
N LEU A 95 -0.80 -8.42 -12.54
CA LEU A 95 -1.16 -8.59 -11.14
C LEU A 95 -2.68 -8.44 -10.93
N PRO A 96 -3.35 -9.42 -10.30
CA PRO A 96 -4.72 -9.21 -9.85
C PRO A 96 -4.81 -8.08 -8.83
N VAL A 97 -5.67 -7.10 -9.09
CA VAL A 97 -5.84 -5.86 -8.29
C VAL A 97 -6.05 -6.19 -6.80
N GLU A 98 -6.92 -7.15 -6.50
CA GLU A 98 -7.24 -7.52 -5.12
C GLU A 98 -6.04 -8.12 -4.39
N ILE A 99 -5.20 -8.89 -5.08
CA ILE A 99 -3.99 -9.48 -4.49
C ILE A 99 -2.96 -8.39 -4.22
N ALA A 100 -2.73 -7.50 -5.19
CA ALA A 100 -1.80 -6.38 -5.04
C ALA A 100 -2.22 -5.45 -3.88
N GLY A 101 -3.49 -5.05 -3.84
CA GLY A 101 -4.01 -4.18 -2.79
C GLY A 101 -3.99 -4.85 -1.42
N MET A 102 -4.32 -6.14 -1.31
CA MET A 102 -4.22 -6.86 -0.03
C MET A 102 -2.78 -7.02 0.44
N ALA A 103 -1.81 -7.20 -0.47
CA ALA A 103 -0.39 -7.25 -0.14
C ALA A 103 0.10 -5.90 0.42
N ILE A 104 -0.27 -4.78 -0.22
CA ILE A 104 0.02 -3.42 0.25
C ILE A 104 -0.58 -3.18 1.64
N LEU A 105 -1.88 -3.49 1.80
CA LEU A 105 -2.57 -3.37 3.08
C LEU A 105 -1.90 -4.22 4.16
N GLY A 106 -1.50 -5.45 3.86
CA GLY A 106 -0.81 -6.34 4.80
C GLY A 106 0.54 -5.78 5.24
N MET A 107 1.34 -5.30 4.28
CA MET A 107 2.65 -4.69 4.54
C MET A 107 2.53 -3.50 5.49
N VAL A 108 1.64 -2.56 5.18
CA VAL A 108 1.45 -1.35 6.00
C VAL A 108 0.82 -1.68 7.35
N ASN A 109 -0.19 -2.55 7.39
CA ASN A 109 -0.86 -2.94 8.63
C ASN A 109 0.08 -3.64 9.60
N TRP A 110 1.14 -4.34 9.16
CA TRP A 110 2.03 -5.01 10.11
C TRP A 110 2.88 -4.02 10.94
N THR A 111 2.97 -2.75 10.52
CA THR A 111 3.74 -1.68 11.17
C THR A 111 3.44 -1.54 12.67
N TYR A 112 2.17 -1.68 13.10
CA TYR A 112 1.84 -1.52 14.54
C TYR A 112 2.58 -2.52 15.44
N LYS A 113 2.95 -3.70 14.92
CA LYS A 113 3.60 -4.75 15.71
C LYS A 113 5.05 -4.45 16.04
N TRP A 114 5.78 -3.79 15.14
CA TRP A 114 7.24 -3.69 15.23
C TRP A 114 7.76 -2.26 15.27
N TYR A 115 7.02 -1.27 14.75
CA TYR A 115 7.46 0.12 14.76
C TYR A 115 7.69 0.60 16.20
N GLN A 116 8.67 1.48 16.42
CA GLN A 116 8.90 2.17 17.68
C GLN A 116 9.35 3.61 17.39
N PRO A 117 8.70 4.66 17.94
CA PRO A 117 9.09 6.05 17.69
C PRO A 117 10.51 6.39 18.14
N THR A 118 10.98 5.72 19.19
CA THR A 118 12.35 5.81 19.70
C THR A 118 13.31 4.83 19.02
N GLY A 119 12.87 4.18 17.94
CA GLY A 119 13.67 3.23 17.16
C GLY A 119 14.67 3.93 16.26
N LYS A 120 15.39 3.12 15.47
CA LYS A 120 16.43 3.63 14.54
C LYS A 120 15.84 4.47 13.41
N ASN A 121 14.63 4.14 12.97
CA ASN A 121 13.99 4.78 11.82
C ASN A 121 12.74 5.56 12.22
N THR A 122 12.59 6.76 11.64
CA THR A 122 11.40 7.58 11.82
C THR A 122 10.22 7.03 11.01
N ILE A 123 8.99 7.46 11.33
CA ILE A 123 7.82 7.02 10.56
C ILE A 123 7.84 7.52 9.11
N ASP A 124 8.42 8.71 8.88
CA ASP A 124 8.60 9.26 7.53
C ASP A 124 9.61 8.43 6.73
N GLU A 125 10.73 8.03 7.33
CA GLU A 125 11.71 7.14 6.67
C GLU A 125 11.09 5.78 6.33
N ILE A 126 10.31 5.20 7.25
CA ILE A 126 9.60 3.93 7.01
C ILE A 126 8.59 4.09 5.87
N SER A 127 7.86 5.20 5.85
CA SER A 127 6.90 5.52 4.79
C SER A 127 7.59 5.58 3.43
N ASP A 128 8.71 6.30 3.33
CA ASP A 128 9.42 6.45 2.06
C ASP A 128 9.98 5.10 1.57
N ILE A 129 10.48 4.25 2.48
CA ILE A 129 10.91 2.87 2.16
C ILE A 129 9.74 2.02 1.66
N PHE A 130 8.57 2.11 2.31
CA PHE A 130 7.40 1.34 1.90
C PHE A 130 6.88 1.75 0.53
N ILE A 131 6.85 3.06 0.26
CA ILE A 131 6.49 3.59 -1.05
C ILE A 131 7.42 3.04 -2.12
N ASP A 132 8.74 3.10 -1.91
CA ASP A 132 9.73 2.59 -2.85
C ASP A 132 9.54 1.08 -3.13
N LEU A 133 9.44 0.26 -2.08
CA LEU A 133 9.22 -1.19 -2.22
C LEU A 133 7.93 -1.53 -2.96
N ILE A 134 6.85 -0.83 -2.66
CA ILE A 134 5.54 -1.06 -3.28
C ILE A 134 5.60 -0.67 -4.76
N LEU A 135 6.11 0.52 -5.08
CA LEU A 135 6.19 1.00 -6.46
C LEU A 135 7.08 0.11 -7.32
N GLN A 136 8.26 -0.30 -6.84
CA GLN A 136 9.11 -1.25 -7.56
C GLN A 136 8.42 -2.59 -7.84
N SER A 137 7.44 -2.98 -7.02
CA SER A 137 6.71 -4.25 -7.21
C SER A 137 5.58 -4.17 -8.26
N ILE A 138 5.02 -2.97 -8.48
CA ILE A 138 3.83 -2.74 -9.33
C ILE A 138 4.12 -1.95 -10.59
N ILE A 139 5.22 -1.20 -10.70
CA ILE A 139 5.59 -0.51 -11.94
C ILE A 139 5.97 -1.56 -13.01
N PRO A 140 5.62 -1.35 -14.29
CA PRO A 140 6.03 -2.22 -15.38
C PRO A 140 7.54 -2.43 -15.37
N LYS A 141 7.97 -3.69 -15.43
CA LYS A 141 9.38 -3.98 -15.65
C LYS A 141 9.75 -3.54 -17.06
N GLU A 142 10.77 -2.69 -17.20
CA GLU A 142 11.45 -2.59 -18.49
C GLU A 142 11.89 -4.00 -18.87
N ILE A 143 11.34 -4.51 -19.97
CA ILE A 143 11.85 -5.72 -20.57
C ILE A 143 13.22 -5.33 -21.13
N GLU A 144 14.29 -5.72 -20.43
CA GLU A 144 15.61 -5.80 -21.03
C GLU A 144 15.48 -6.75 -22.23
N LEU A 145 15.26 -6.18 -23.43
CA LEU A 145 15.31 -6.90 -24.69
C LEU A 145 16.72 -7.46 -24.81
N GLY A 146 16.84 -8.75 -24.48
CA GLY A 146 18.11 -9.46 -24.33
C GLY A 146 19.11 -9.11 -25.42
N GLU A 147 20.27 -8.61 -24.97
CA GLU A 147 21.47 -8.63 -25.76
C GLU A 147 21.78 -10.07 -26.21
N GLU A 148 21.99 -10.20 -27.52
CA GLU A 148 22.74 -11.27 -28.19
C GLU A 148 22.11 -12.66 -28.39
N LYS A 149 21.20 -12.74 -29.37
CA LYS A 149 21.30 -13.79 -30.42
C LYS A 149 22.29 -13.38 -31.53
N ARG A 150 23.47 -12.88 -31.18
CA ARG A 150 24.54 -12.55 -32.13
C ARG A 150 25.63 -13.62 -32.05
N GLY A 151 25.30 -14.83 -32.48
CA GLY A 151 26.21 -15.97 -32.41
C GLY A 151 25.78 -17.19 -33.23
N ARG A 152 25.11 -17.00 -34.37
CA ARG A 152 25.09 -17.99 -35.45
C ARG A 152 25.48 -17.26 -36.72
N TYR A 153 26.75 -17.39 -37.13
CA TYR A 153 27.22 -17.68 -38.50
C TYR A 153 28.75 -17.52 -38.58
N GLY A 154 29.43 -18.59 -39.02
CA GLY A 154 30.88 -18.67 -39.27
C GLY A 154 31.58 -19.52 -38.22
N SER A 155 32.08 -20.72 -38.47
CA SER A 155 32.55 -21.31 -39.72
C SER A 155 32.49 -22.84 -39.63
N ASP A 156 31.66 -23.45 -40.47
CA ASP A 156 31.97 -24.74 -41.04
C ASP A 156 32.78 -24.46 -42.32
N THR A 157 34.09 -24.69 -42.26
CA THR A 157 34.94 -24.93 -43.44
C THR A 157 36.14 -25.77 -43.02
N SER A 158 36.05 -27.07 -43.28
CA SER A 158 37.10 -27.91 -43.89
C SER A 158 38.48 -28.02 -43.19
N ARG A 159 38.73 -29.14 -42.52
CA ARG A 159 39.69 -30.19 -42.96
C ARG A 159 39.81 -31.32 -41.94
#